data_AF-A0A8J5IY64-F1
#
_entry.id   AF-A0A8J5IY64-F1
#
_cell.length_a   1.000
_cell.length_b   1.000
_cell.length_c   1.000
_cell.angle_alpha   90.00
_cell.angle_beta   90.00
_cell.angle_gamma   90.00
#
_symmetry.space_group_name_H-M   'P 1'
#
loop_
_entity.id
_entity.type
_entity.pdbx_description
1 polymer ?
#
loop_
_entity_poly.entity_id
_entity_poly.type
_entity_poly.pdbx_seq_one_letter_code
_entity_poly.pdbx_strand_id
1 'polypeptide(L)'
;MKAAVISPALSIWWKVGAISGASAVLLGAFGAHGLKNHVKDPHLLKNWETAAHYQLIHSVVLLATPLCRRPGLAGGLITTGTLLFSGSLYAMTLTQQKKLGIITIAQRVSDLTDVVPSIQRFPHLDSPSCRTSSSKQERLRTRVQAMTKWGFVVALTVLLATPSFVLGACPNKCSGHGKCGLNDVCQCMQNWVGGDCSGRQCPFTRAWHDTAQRDDDAHYYAECGNRGTCDRATGECTCDAGFIGSGCRRMQCPNDCSGHGTCEFIEELAADTFNKRVGGVASRKYTLWDQEKIMGCVCDANYEGHDCSMRSCPKGDDPLTPNQYDMVQAIYLDKPGGEGYLTYYDPYGNAYTTEKIAFGGSGVSFTSTDDDATCASIQTALRRLPNNVLNTVSVVAVDRFYAFTRTDLTDTTGYGTLNKIVNDAAAAFVGGGAQNKVICEVIFTSEPGTTGYQNLLDCNVAVHNDAKGQHPITAGVASGACAVKEVYPLSLGTTNMLAEDTPAYRPLTELTECSGRGTCDYDTGTCECFAGHMGLACQKQEALV
;
A
#
# COMPACT_ATOMS: atom_id res chain seq x y z
N MET A 1 -24.11 -55.24 -7.15
CA MET A 1 -23.78 -55.44 -8.58
C MET A 1 -22.41 -54.84 -8.83
N LYS A 2 -21.38 -55.67 -9.03
CA LYS A 2 -20.02 -55.18 -9.35
C LYS A 2 -20.03 -54.60 -10.76
N ALA A 3 -20.01 -53.27 -10.89
CA ALA A 3 -19.68 -52.63 -12.15
C ALA A 3 -18.19 -52.87 -12.39
N ALA A 4 -17.87 -53.82 -13.27
CA ALA A 4 -16.52 -53.94 -13.78
C ALA A 4 -16.17 -52.59 -14.45
N VAL A 5 -15.27 -51.84 -13.83
CA VAL A 5 -14.61 -50.70 -14.45
C VAL A 5 -13.78 -51.30 -15.59
N ILE A 6 -14.37 -51.39 -16.77
CA ILE A 6 -13.62 -51.66 -18.00
C ILE A 6 -12.73 -50.44 -18.15
N SER A 7 -11.42 -50.63 -17.95
CA SER A 7 -10.44 -49.59 -18.20
C SER A 7 -10.68 -49.04 -19.62
N PRO A 8 -10.93 -47.73 -19.80
CA PRO A 8 -11.31 -47.17 -21.11
C PRO A 8 -10.25 -47.46 -22.19
N ALA A 9 -9.00 -47.67 -21.78
CA ALA A 9 -7.89 -48.08 -22.63
C ALA A 9 -8.02 -49.48 -23.27
N LEU A 10 -8.87 -50.39 -22.75
CA LEU A 10 -9.12 -51.71 -23.33
C LEU A 10 -10.30 -51.73 -24.32
N SER A 11 -11.09 -50.65 -24.41
CA SER A 11 -12.23 -50.59 -25.33
C SER A 11 -11.79 -50.42 -26.78
N ILE A 12 -12.33 -51.23 -27.69
CA ILE A 12 -12.08 -51.11 -29.14
C ILE A 12 -12.43 -49.70 -29.66
N TRP A 13 -13.41 -49.03 -29.05
CA TRP A 13 -13.88 -47.72 -29.48
C TRP A 13 -12.90 -46.59 -29.21
N TRP A 14 -12.03 -46.74 -28.20
CA TRP A 14 -10.94 -45.79 -27.98
C TRP A 14 -9.94 -45.82 -29.12
N LYS A 15 -9.61 -47.04 -29.61
CA LYS A 15 -8.73 -47.22 -30.78
C LYS A 15 -9.40 -46.71 -32.06
N VAL A 16 -10.67 -47.01 -32.27
CA VAL A 16 -11.44 -46.52 -33.43
C VAL A 16 -11.53 -45.00 -33.42
N GLY A 17 -11.82 -44.38 -32.28
CA GLY A 17 -11.85 -42.92 -32.12
C GLY A 17 -10.51 -42.26 -32.38
N ALA A 18 -9.41 -42.83 -31.86
CA ALA A 18 -8.06 -42.31 -32.10
C ALA A 18 -7.64 -42.40 -33.58
N ILE A 19 -7.87 -43.54 -34.23
CA ILE A 19 -7.56 -43.74 -35.66
C ILE A 19 -8.43 -42.83 -36.54
N SER A 20 -9.74 -42.75 -36.23
CA SER A 20 -10.66 -41.88 -36.95
C SER A 20 -10.26 -40.41 -36.81
N GLY A 21 -9.88 -39.96 -35.62
CA GLY A 21 -9.43 -38.59 -35.37
C GLY A 21 -8.15 -38.25 -36.11
N ALA A 22 -7.15 -39.15 -36.09
CA ALA A 22 -5.93 -38.99 -36.86
C ALA A 22 -6.21 -38.89 -38.38
N SER A 23 -7.09 -39.74 -38.90
CA SER A 23 -7.48 -39.68 -40.31
C SER A 23 -8.25 -38.41 -40.68
N ALA A 24 -9.09 -37.88 -39.78
CA ALA A 24 -9.82 -36.63 -39.99
C ALA A 24 -8.89 -35.43 -40.12
N VAL A 25 -7.83 -35.37 -39.30
CA VAL A 25 -6.81 -34.32 -39.39
C VAL A 25 -6.02 -34.43 -40.69
N LEU A 26 -5.61 -35.65 -41.08
CA LEU A 26 -4.91 -35.89 -42.35
C LEU A 26 -5.77 -35.51 -43.56
N LEU A 27 -7.04 -35.89 -43.57
CA LEU A 27 -7.98 -35.55 -44.64
C LEU A 27 -8.27 -34.04 -44.65
N GLY A 28 -8.38 -33.39 -43.49
CA GLY A 28 -8.53 -31.94 -43.39
C GLY A 28 -7.33 -31.18 -43.98
N ALA A 29 -6.11 -31.58 -43.61
CA ALA A 29 -4.89 -31.00 -44.16
C ALA A 29 -4.75 -31.25 -45.68
N PHE A 30 -5.10 -32.45 -46.14
CA PHE A 30 -5.16 -32.76 -47.57
C PHE A 30 -6.17 -31.88 -48.30
N GLY A 31 -7.33 -31.60 -47.71
CA GLY A 31 -8.33 -30.68 -48.27
C GLY A 31 -7.81 -29.25 -48.42
N ALA A 32 -7.20 -28.71 -47.35
CA ALA A 32 -6.73 -27.32 -47.30
C ALA A 32 -5.51 -27.06 -48.20
N HIS A 33 -4.58 -28.02 -48.28
CA HIS A 33 -3.30 -27.83 -48.97
C HIS A 33 -3.19 -28.60 -50.30
N GLY A 34 -3.74 -29.80 -50.39
CA GLY A 34 -3.62 -30.67 -51.57
C GLY A 34 -4.77 -30.50 -52.56
N LEU A 35 -6.02 -30.56 -52.10
CA LEU A 35 -7.20 -30.65 -52.96
C LEU A 35 -7.62 -29.31 -53.58
N LYS A 36 -7.32 -28.19 -52.91
CA LYS A 36 -7.68 -26.82 -53.34
C LYS A 36 -7.17 -26.47 -54.75
N ASN A 37 -6.05 -27.05 -55.19
CA ASN A 37 -5.48 -26.80 -56.51
C ASN A 37 -6.08 -27.70 -57.62
N HIS A 38 -6.82 -28.75 -57.25
CA HIS A 38 -7.38 -29.74 -58.18
C HIS A 38 -8.91 -29.65 -58.32
N VAL A 39 -9.62 -29.16 -57.30
CA VAL A 39 -11.08 -28.96 -57.34
C VAL A 39 -11.40 -27.47 -57.34
N LYS A 40 -11.93 -26.96 -58.46
CA LYS A 40 -12.22 -25.53 -58.64
C LYS A 40 -13.61 -25.10 -58.15
N ASP A 41 -14.52 -26.05 -57.88
CA ASP A 41 -15.86 -25.75 -57.35
C ASP A 41 -15.76 -25.48 -55.83
N PRO A 42 -15.99 -24.23 -55.36
CA PRO A 42 -15.88 -23.88 -53.95
C PRO A 42 -16.87 -24.64 -53.05
N HIS A 43 -18.02 -25.05 -53.60
CA HIS A 43 -19.03 -25.80 -52.85
C HIS A 43 -18.56 -27.22 -52.56
N LEU A 44 -17.78 -27.83 -53.47
CA LEU A 44 -17.19 -29.15 -53.23
C LEU A 44 -16.06 -29.07 -52.19
N LEU A 45 -15.22 -28.04 -52.23
CA LEU A 45 -14.21 -27.84 -51.18
C LEU A 45 -14.83 -27.63 -49.80
N LYS A 46 -15.92 -26.86 -49.71
CA LYS A 46 -16.67 -26.68 -48.46
C LYS A 46 -17.29 -28.00 -47.95
N ASN A 47 -17.77 -28.86 -48.85
CA ASN A 47 -18.27 -30.19 -48.48
C ASN A 47 -17.16 -31.09 -47.93
N TRP A 48 -15.94 -31.01 -48.48
CA TRP A 48 -14.76 -31.72 -47.95
C TRP A 48 -14.42 -31.27 -46.52
N GLU A 49 -14.38 -29.95 -46.30
CA GLU A 49 -14.13 -29.37 -44.98
C GLU A 49 -15.21 -29.80 -43.97
N THR A 50 -16.47 -29.78 -44.39
CA THR A 50 -17.62 -30.25 -43.59
C THR A 50 -17.45 -31.72 -43.21
N ALA A 51 -17.08 -32.58 -44.16
CA ALA A 51 -16.84 -34.01 -43.93
C ALA A 51 -15.76 -34.25 -42.86
N ALA A 52 -14.63 -33.54 -42.97
CA ALA A 52 -13.51 -33.63 -42.02
C ALA A 52 -13.87 -33.11 -40.63
N HIS A 53 -14.61 -32.00 -40.56
CA HIS A 53 -15.06 -31.44 -39.30
C HIS A 53 -15.99 -32.40 -38.55
N TYR A 54 -17.01 -32.96 -39.22
CA TYR A 54 -17.92 -33.92 -38.59
C TYR A 54 -17.23 -35.24 -38.25
N GLN A 55 -16.26 -35.70 -39.05
CA GLN A 55 -15.47 -36.87 -38.72
C GLN A 55 -14.63 -36.65 -37.46
N LEU A 56 -14.03 -35.46 -37.29
CA LEU A 56 -13.26 -35.12 -36.11
C LEU A 56 -14.14 -35.06 -34.85
N ILE A 57 -15.30 -34.40 -34.92
CA ILE A 57 -16.26 -34.33 -33.80
C ILE A 57 -16.68 -35.74 -33.39
N HIS A 58 -17.13 -36.59 -34.32
CA HIS A 58 -17.53 -37.96 -34.00
C HIS A 58 -16.37 -38.81 -33.47
N SER A 59 -15.13 -38.51 -33.84
CA SER A 59 -13.94 -39.17 -33.29
C SER A 59 -13.76 -38.86 -31.80
N VAL A 60 -13.99 -37.60 -31.38
CA VAL A 60 -14.00 -37.22 -29.96
C VAL A 60 -15.15 -37.90 -29.22
N VAL A 61 -16.34 -37.97 -29.83
CA VAL A 61 -17.48 -38.71 -29.24
C VAL A 61 -17.14 -40.20 -29.09
N LEU A 62 -16.47 -40.82 -30.06
CA LEU A 62 -16.02 -42.22 -29.99
C LEU A 62 -15.03 -42.47 -28.85
N LEU A 63 -14.15 -41.52 -28.51
CA LEU A 63 -13.28 -41.64 -27.33
C LEU A 63 -14.07 -41.64 -26.01
N ALA A 64 -15.22 -40.96 -25.96
CA ALA A 64 -16.11 -40.96 -24.79
C ALA A 64 -17.09 -42.14 -24.75
N THR A 65 -17.31 -42.88 -25.85
CA THR A 65 -18.28 -43.99 -25.90
C THR A 65 -18.08 -45.10 -24.87
N PRO A 66 -16.88 -45.45 -24.36
CA PRO A 66 -16.76 -46.46 -23.30
C PRO A 66 -17.48 -46.09 -22.00
N LEU A 67 -17.82 -44.81 -21.81
CA LEU A 67 -18.57 -44.31 -20.65
C LEU A 67 -20.08 -44.57 -20.77
N CYS A 68 -20.57 -44.98 -21.93
CA CYS A 68 -21.98 -45.27 -22.16
C CYS A 68 -22.39 -46.64 -21.60
N ARG A 69 -23.66 -46.79 -21.19
CA ARG A 69 -24.23 -48.07 -20.71
C ARG A 69 -24.17 -49.21 -21.74
N ARG A 70 -24.18 -48.88 -23.04
CA ARG A 70 -24.08 -49.83 -24.17
C ARG A 70 -23.06 -49.34 -25.21
N PRO A 71 -21.75 -49.45 -24.92
CA PRO A 71 -20.70 -48.85 -25.74
C PRO A 71 -20.61 -49.47 -27.14
N GLY A 72 -20.87 -50.77 -27.28
CA GLY A 72 -20.89 -51.46 -28.58
C GLY A 72 -21.94 -50.92 -29.57
N LEU A 73 -23.15 -50.66 -29.09
CA LEU A 73 -24.23 -50.11 -29.91
C LEU A 73 -23.97 -48.64 -30.26
N ALA A 74 -23.60 -47.83 -29.26
CA ALA A 74 -23.32 -46.42 -29.46
C ALA A 74 -22.12 -46.20 -30.39
N GLY A 75 -21.00 -46.86 -30.14
CA GLY A 75 -19.81 -46.78 -30.98
C GLY A 75 -20.05 -47.30 -32.41
N GLY A 76 -20.84 -48.38 -32.56
CA GLY A 76 -21.23 -48.91 -33.86
C GLY A 76 -22.03 -47.89 -34.66
N LEU A 77 -23.11 -47.34 -34.09
CA LEU A 77 -23.95 -46.35 -34.76
C LEU A 77 -23.19 -45.08 -35.14
N ILE A 78 -22.34 -44.57 -34.25
CA ILE A 78 -21.53 -43.37 -34.51
C ILE A 78 -20.51 -43.62 -35.62
N THR A 79 -19.82 -44.77 -35.60
CA THR A 79 -18.83 -45.11 -36.64
C THR A 79 -19.50 -45.29 -37.99
N THR A 80 -20.60 -46.05 -38.05
CA THR A 80 -21.37 -46.26 -39.28
C THR A 80 -21.92 -44.93 -39.82
N GLY A 81 -22.49 -44.08 -38.96
CA GLY A 81 -22.98 -42.76 -39.35
C GLY A 81 -21.87 -41.85 -39.89
N THR A 82 -20.69 -41.87 -39.26
CA THR A 82 -19.52 -41.11 -39.72
C THR A 82 -19.03 -41.58 -41.09
N LEU A 83 -18.97 -42.89 -41.32
CA LEU A 83 -18.56 -43.45 -42.61
C LEU A 83 -19.57 -43.12 -43.72
N LEU A 84 -20.87 -43.23 -43.45
CA LEU A 84 -21.91 -42.93 -44.44
C LEU A 84 -21.97 -41.43 -44.75
N PHE A 85 -21.96 -40.58 -43.71
CA PHE A 85 -22.07 -39.14 -43.88
C PHE A 85 -20.77 -38.52 -44.42
N SER A 86 -19.69 -38.56 -43.65
CA SER A 86 -18.42 -37.95 -44.06
C SER A 86 -17.83 -38.66 -45.28
N GLY A 87 -17.92 -40.00 -45.36
CA GLY A 87 -17.45 -40.75 -46.51
C GLY A 87 -18.18 -40.40 -47.82
N SER A 88 -19.50 -40.18 -47.79
CA SER A 88 -20.24 -39.77 -48.99
C SER A 88 -19.82 -38.38 -49.48
N LEU A 89 -19.55 -37.45 -48.57
CA LEU A 89 -19.07 -36.11 -48.91
C LEU A 89 -17.66 -36.17 -49.52
N TYR A 90 -16.73 -36.94 -48.93
CA TYR A 90 -15.41 -37.14 -49.54
C TYR A 90 -15.50 -37.79 -50.94
N ALA A 91 -16.34 -38.81 -51.09
CA ALA A 91 -16.54 -39.48 -52.37
C ALA A 91 -17.12 -38.53 -53.42
N MET A 92 -18.11 -37.71 -53.06
CA MET A 92 -18.70 -36.71 -53.95
C MET A 92 -17.66 -35.68 -54.43
N THR A 93 -16.77 -35.25 -53.54
CA THR A 93 -15.73 -34.26 -53.88
C THR A 93 -14.64 -34.82 -54.79
N LEU A 94 -14.31 -36.12 -54.67
CA LEU A 94 -13.30 -36.77 -55.52
C LEU A 94 -13.88 -37.22 -56.86
N THR A 95 -15.14 -37.67 -56.89
CA THR A 95 -15.79 -38.16 -58.12
C THR A 95 -16.50 -37.06 -58.92
N GLN A 96 -16.72 -35.89 -58.30
CA GLN A 96 -17.53 -34.76 -58.82
C GLN A 96 -18.96 -35.13 -59.24
N GLN A 97 -19.45 -36.31 -58.82
CA GLN A 97 -20.79 -36.79 -59.11
C GLN A 97 -21.76 -36.30 -58.03
N LYS A 98 -22.46 -35.19 -58.29
CA LYS A 98 -23.38 -34.52 -57.34
C LYS A 98 -24.56 -35.41 -56.88
N LYS A 99 -24.86 -36.50 -57.60
CA LYS A 99 -25.92 -37.47 -57.24
C LYS A 99 -25.59 -38.31 -56.00
N LEU A 100 -24.31 -38.45 -55.61
CA LEU A 100 -23.94 -39.21 -54.41
C LEU A 100 -24.36 -38.55 -53.09
N GLY A 101 -24.56 -37.22 -53.06
CA GLY A 101 -25.07 -36.51 -51.89
C GLY A 101 -26.57 -36.71 -51.61
N ILE A 102 -27.33 -37.26 -52.58
CA ILE A 102 -28.77 -37.55 -52.41
C ILE A 102 -28.99 -38.92 -51.74
N ILE A 103 -27.99 -39.81 -51.76
CA ILE A 103 -28.08 -41.14 -51.15
C ILE A 103 -28.10 -41.05 -49.61
N THR A 104 -27.57 -39.97 -49.02
CA THR A 104 -27.59 -39.72 -47.57
C THR A 104 -28.92 -39.18 -47.01
N ILE A 105 -29.88 -38.79 -47.86
CA ILE A 105 -31.23 -38.35 -47.44
C ILE A 105 -32.33 -39.35 -47.87
N ALA A 106 -31.98 -40.38 -48.66
CA ALA A 106 -32.94 -41.33 -49.27
C ALA A 106 -32.75 -42.80 -48.82
N GLN A 107 -32.54 -43.06 -47.53
CA GLN A 107 -32.92 -44.35 -46.92
C GLN A 107 -34.10 -44.13 -45.98
N ARG A 108 -35.25 -44.33 -46.58
CA ARG A 108 -36.63 -44.15 -46.10
C ARG A 108 -36.91 -45.14 -44.97
N VAL A 109 -37.52 -44.62 -43.91
CA VAL A 109 -38.12 -45.33 -42.76
C VAL A 109 -39.47 -45.97 -43.17
N SER A 110 -39.59 -46.56 -44.36
CA SER A 110 -40.90 -47.05 -44.86
C SER A 110 -41.08 -48.56 -44.93
N ASP A 111 -40.04 -49.37 -44.71
CA ASP A 111 -40.16 -50.81 -44.98
C ASP A 111 -40.07 -51.63 -43.68
N LEU A 112 -40.88 -51.22 -42.70
CA LEU A 112 -41.06 -51.92 -41.42
C LEU A 112 -42.52 -52.31 -41.17
N THR A 113 -43.21 -52.76 -42.21
CA THR A 113 -44.43 -53.57 -42.10
C THR A 113 -44.53 -54.42 -43.34
N ASP A 114 -43.96 -55.62 -43.31
CA ASP A 114 -44.63 -56.86 -43.72
C ASP A 114 -43.63 -58.03 -43.82
N VAL A 115 -44.07 -59.19 -43.34
CA VAL A 115 -43.52 -60.55 -43.55
C VAL A 115 -42.45 -61.06 -42.56
N VAL A 116 -42.92 -61.47 -41.38
CA VAL A 116 -42.60 -62.76 -40.72
C VAL A 116 -43.45 -63.84 -41.45
N PRO A 117 -43.14 -65.17 -41.60
CA PRO A 117 -42.34 -66.07 -40.72
C PRO A 117 -41.47 -67.15 -41.44
N SER A 118 -40.97 -68.10 -40.63
CA SER A 118 -40.71 -69.53 -40.93
C SER A 118 -39.29 -69.86 -41.43
N ILE A 119 -38.51 -70.83 -40.93
CA ILE A 119 -38.76 -72.10 -40.22
C ILE A 119 -37.44 -72.57 -39.55
N GLN A 120 -37.54 -72.93 -38.27
CA GLN A 120 -37.06 -74.16 -37.58
C GLN A 120 -35.60 -74.70 -37.70
N ARG A 121 -35.07 -74.97 -36.48
CA ARG A 121 -34.31 -76.16 -35.99
C ARG A 121 -32.80 -76.34 -36.33
N PHE A 122 -32.00 -76.28 -35.23
CA PHE A 122 -31.01 -77.25 -34.68
C PHE A 122 -29.96 -77.96 -35.59
N PRO A 123 -28.88 -78.59 -35.06
CA PRO A 123 -28.11 -78.39 -33.83
C PRO A 123 -26.55 -78.55 -33.99
N HIS A 124 -25.83 -78.33 -32.88
CA HIS A 124 -24.66 -79.06 -32.33
C HIS A 124 -23.52 -79.70 -33.18
N LEU A 125 -22.31 -79.60 -32.57
CA LEU A 125 -21.17 -80.54 -32.49
C LEU A 125 -19.87 -80.23 -33.29
N ASP A 126 -18.80 -80.15 -32.49
CA ASP A 126 -17.49 -80.80 -32.61
C ASP A 126 -16.34 -80.25 -33.48
N SER A 127 -15.23 -80.01 -32.78
CA SER A 127 -13.81 -80.13 -33.20
C SER A 127 -13.54 -81.59 -33.70
N PRO A 128 -12.53 -81.94 -34.54
CA PRO A 128 -11.11 -81.62 -34.30
C PRO A 128 -10.13 -81.56 -35.51
N SER A 129 -8.89 -81.15 -35.20
CA SER A 129 -7.58 -81.65 -35.69
C SER A 129 -7.15 -81.62 -37.18
N CYS A 130 -6.07 -80.86 -37.43
CA CYS A 130 -4.72 -81.30 -37.87
C CYS A 130 -4.55 -82.14 -39.16
N ARG A 131 -3.78 -81.65 -40.18
CA ARG A 131 -2.43 -82.15 -40.55
C ARG A 131 -1.81 -81.42 -41.77
N THR A 132 -0.48 -81.43 -41.76
CA THR A 132 0.58 -80.89 -42.63
C THR A 132 0.80 -81.57 -43.99
N SER A 133 1.47 -80.89 -44.94
CA SER A 133 2.47 -81.42 -45.93
C SER A 133 2.74 -80.33 -47.00
N SER A 134 3.91 -79.70 -47.19
CA SER A 134 5.23 -80.16 -47.68
C SER A 134 5.25 -80.90 -49.02
N SER A 135 5.62 -80.23 -50.13
CA SER A 135 6.70 -80.70 -51.03
C SER A 135 6.90 -79.82 -52.27
N LYS A 136 8.19 -79.49 -52.48
CA LYS A 136 8.99 -79.33 -53.71
C LYS A 136 8.28 -79.14 -55.06
N GLN A 137 8.52 -78.03 -55.78
CA GLN A 137 9.72 -77.70 -56.58
C GLN A 137 9.55 -78.17 -58.05
N GLU A 138 9.89 -77.26 -58.97
CA GLU A 138 10.29 -77.52 -60.38
C GLU A 138 9.27 -77.21 -61.51
N ARG A 139 9.29 -75.96 -61.99
CA ARG A 139 9.72 -75.66 -63.37
C ARG A 139 9.94 -74.16 -63.57
N LEU A 140 11.22 -73.85 -63.73
CA LEU A 140 11.80 -72.54 -64.01
C LEU A 140 11.94 -72.35 -65.52
N ARG A 141 11.78 -71.09 -65.95
CA ARG A 141 12.23 -70.42 -67.20
C ARG A 141 11.22 -70.29 -68.34
N THR A 142 10.67 -69.08 -68.46
CA THR A 142 10.84 -68.24 -69.66
C THR A 142 10.58 -66.75 -69.35
N ARG A 143 11.68 -66.05 -69.03
CA ARG A 143 12.08 -64.68 -69.42
C ARG A 143 11.13 -63.46 -69.24
N VAL A 144 11.56 -62.57 -68.31
CA VAL A 144 11.83 -61.12 -68.49
C VAL A 144 10.64 -60.15 -68.59
N GLN A 145 10.19 -59.58 -67.45
CA GLN A 145 10.21 -58.13 -67.12
C GLN A 145 9.42 -57.78 -65.83
N ALA A 146 10.09 -57.02 -64.94
CA ALA A 146 9.56 -56.07 -63.95
C ALA A 146 8.79 -56.59 -62.71
N MET A 147 9.53 -57.18 -61.74
CA MET A 147 9.19 -57.09 -60.31
C MET A 147 10.28 -56.29 -59.58
N THR A 148 10.09 -54.98 -59.49
CA THR A 148 10.84 -54.08 -58.59
C THR A 148 10.06 -52.78 -58.42
N LYS A 149 9.10 -52.75 -57.48
CA LYS A 149 8.54 -51.46 -56.99
C LYS A 149 7.78 -51.50 -55.65
N TRP A 150 7.53 -52.65 -55.03
CA TRP A 150 6.65 -52.71 -53.85
C TRP A 150 7.28 -53.18 -52.53
N GLY A 151 8.58 -53.56 -52.54
CA GLY A 151 9.29 -53.92 -51.30
C GLY A 151 9.75 -52.73 -50.45
N PHE A 152 9.90 -51.54 -51.04
CA PHE A 152 10.39 -50.34 -50.34
C PHE A 152 9.30 -49.64 -49.52
N VAL A 153 8.02 -49.80 -49.87
CA VAL A 153 6.92 -49.06 -49.23
C VAL A 153 6.53 -49.66 -47.87
N VAL A 154 6.66 -50.99 -47.71
CA VAL A 154 6.34 -51.67 -46.44
C VAL A 154 7.47 -51.51 -45.40
N ALA A 155 8.73 -51.46 -45.84
CA ALA A 155 9.86 -51.21 -44.93
C ALA A 155 9.93 -49.73 -44.48
N LEU A 156 9.54 -48.78 -45.34
CA LEU A 156 9.53 -47.34 -45.01
C LEU A 156 8.36 -46.96 -44.08
N THR A 157 7.23 -47.66 -44.15
CA THR A 157 6.07 -47.41 -43.28
C THR A 157 6.24 -47.95 -41.86
N VAL A 158 7.08 -48.97 -41.65
CA VAL A 158 7.42 -49.48 -40.32
C VAL A 158 8.58 -48.70 -39.67
N LEU A 159 9.52 -48.15 -40.45
CA LEU A 159 10.58 -47.27 -39.92
C LEU A 159 10.10 -45.87 -39.51
N LEU A 160 8.97 -45.39 -40.06
CA LEU A 160 8.33 -44.12 -39.67
C LEU A 160 7.32 -44.25 -38.52
N ALA A 161 7.10 -45.47 -38.02
CA ALA A 161 6.28 -45.75 -36.86
C ALA A 161 7.11 -45.95 -35.58
N THR A 162 8.25 -45.25 -35.47
CA THR A 162 8.81 -44.99 -34.15
C THR A 162 7.79 -44.14 -33.39
N PRO A 163 7.48 -44.44 -32.11
CA PRO A 163 6.73 -43.49 -31.31
C PRO A 163 7.55 -42.21 -31.35
N SER A 164 7.03 -41.20 -32.03
CA SER A 164 7.60 -39.87 -31.93
C SER A 164 7.50 -39.54 -30.46
N PHE A 165 8.63 -39.55 -29.75
CA PHE A 165 8.75 -38.81 -28.53
C PHE A 165 8.49 -37.37 -28.97
N VAL A 166 7.23 -36.93 -28.89
CA VAL A 166 6.92 -35.52 -28.84
C VAL A 166 7.58 -35.10 -27.54
N LEU A 167 8.84 -34.67 -27.64
CA LEU A 167 9.47 -33.91 -26.57
C LEU A 167 8.53 -32.74 -26.39
N GLY A 168 7.85 -32.75 -25.25
CA GLY A 168 6.97 -31.69 -24.87
C GLY A 168 7.64 -30.35 -25.14
N ALA A 169 7.13 -29.62 -26.12
CA ALA A 169 7.74 -28.38 -26.55
C ALA A 169 7.09 -27.28 -25.73
N CYS A 170 7.74 -26.92 -24.62
CA CYS A 170 7.25 -25.82 -23.81
C CYS A 170 7.05 -24.54 -24.65
N PRO A 171 5.98 -23.78 -24.41
CA PRO A 171 5.71 -22.52 -25.09
C PRO A 171 6.94 -21.61 -25.10
N ASN A 172 7.30 -21.09 -26.28
CA ASN A 172 8.48 -20.24 -26.50
C ASN A 172 9.79 -20.75 -25.86
N LYS A 173 9.94 -22.05 -25.63
CA LYS A 173 11.07 -22.64 -24.87
C LYS A 173 11.26 -21.96 -23.50
N CYS A 174 10.15 -21.68 -22.83
CA CYS A 174 10.11 -20.93 -21.57
C CYS A 174 10.81 -19.57 -21.65
N SER A 175 10.82 -18.97 -22.85
CA SER A 175 11.45 -17.68 -23.17
C SER A 175 12.91 -17.54 -22.73
N GLY A 176 13.61 -18.66 -22.50
CA GLY A 176 14.95 -18.67 -21.89
C GLY A 176 14.99 -18.33 -20.39
N HIS A 177 13.84 -18.13 -19.75
CA HIS A 177 13.67 -17.75 -18.34
C HIS A 177 13.04 -18.85 -17.48
N GLY A 178 13.12 -20.10 -17.94
CA GLY A 178 12.59 -21.24 -17.20
C GLY A 178 13.11 -22.58 -17.70
N LYS A 179 12.80 -23.64 -16.96
CA LYS A 179 13.04 -25.02 -17.38
C LYS A 179 11.71 -25.66 -17.77
N CYS A 180 11.72 -26.40 -18.88
CA CYS A 180 10.53 -27.12 -19.33
C CYS A 180 10.28 -28.35 -18.46
N GLY A 181 9.12 -28.41 -17.80
CA GLY A 181 8.73 -29.50 -16.91
C GLY A 181 7.92 -30.59 -17.60
N LEU A 182 7.40 -31.53 -16.80
CA LEU A 182 6.42 -32.51 -17.26
C LEU A 182 5.10 -31.79 -17.64
N ASN A 183 4.43 -32.26 -18.70
CA ASN A 183 3.18 -31.70 -19.25
C ASN A 183 3.29 -30.31 -19.91
N ASP A 184 4.43 -29.97 -20.53
CA ASP A 184 4.60 -28.71 -21.28
C ASP A 184 4.46 -27.43 -20.45
N VAL A 185 4.61 -27.54 -19.13
CA VAL A 185 4.54 -26.41 -18.20
C VAL A 185 5.94 -25.88 -17.92
N CYS A 186 6.15 -24.59 -18.12
CA CYS A 186 7.39 -23.93 -17.77
C CYS A 186 7.51 -23.70 -16.26
N GLN A 187 8.62 -24.15 -15.69
CA GLN A 187 9.05 -23.78 -14.34
C GLN A 187 9.94 -22.53 -14.44
N CYS A 188 9.35 -21.37 -14.18
CA CYS A 188 10.03 -20.09 -14.32
C CYS A 188 11.11 -19.89 -13.26
N MET A 189 12.17 -19.19 -13.65
CA MET A 189 13.21 -18.71 -12.74
C MET A 189 12.65 -17.61 -11.83
N GLN A 190 13.38 -17.27 -10.76
CA GLN A 190 12.98 -16.21 -9.84
C GLN A 190 12.66 -14.90 -10.59
N ASN A 191 11.55 -14.27 -10.21
CA ASN A 191 11.01 -13.03 -10.80
C ASN A 191 10.48 -13.14 -12.24
N TRP A 192 10.25 -14.35 -12.75
CA TRP A 192 9.58 -14.60 -14.02
C TRP A 192 8.30 -15.42 -13.82
N VAL A 193 7.27 -15.11 -14.59
CA VAL A 193 5.92 -15.67 -14.51
C VAL A 193 5.28 -15.81 -15.89
N GLY A 194 4.10 -16.44 -15.92
CA GLY A 194 3.35 -16.70 -17.15
C GLY A 194 3.61 -18.10 -17.70
N GLY A 195 2.79 -18.53 -18.66
CA GLY A 195 2.85 -19.89 -19.21
C GLY A 195 4.16 -20.22 -19.93
N ASP A 196 4.87 -19.20 -20.42
CA ASP A 196 6.14 -19.31 -21.13
C ASP A 196 7.28 -18.52 -20.47
N CYS A 197 7.10 -18.08 -19.21
CA CYS A 197 8.05 -17.27 -18.45
C CYS A 197 8.49 -15.97 -19.14
N SER A 198 7.66 -15.40 -20.03
CA SER A 198 7.95 -14.11 -20.67
C SER A 198 7.62 -12.90 -19.78
N GLY A 199 6.77 -13.07 -18.77
CA GLY A 199 6.35 -11.99 -17.88
C GLY A 199 7.25 -11.84 -16.66
N ARG A 200 7.50 -10.61 -16.23
CA ARG A 200 8.15 -10.29 -14.96
C ARG A 200 7.15 -10.38 -13.81
N GLN A 201 7.63 -10.87 -12.67
CA GLN A 201 6.91 -10.79 -11.40
C GLN A 201 7.03 -9.38 -10.85
N CYS A 202 5.91 -8.73 -10.55
CA CYS A 202 5.94 -7.47 -9.84
C CYS A 202 6.08 -7.66 -8.31
N PRO A 203 6.53 -6.63 -7.57
CA PRO A 203 6.63 -6.69 -6.12
C PRO A 203 5.30 -7.05 -5.46
N PHE A 204 5.38 -7.95 -4.49
CA PHE A 204 4.29 -8.24 -3.57
C PHE A 204 4.47 -7.43 -2.31
N THR A 205 3.45 -6.69 -1.93
CA THR A 205 3.44 -5.87 -0.72
C THR A 205 2.18 -6.17 0.06
N ARG A 206 2.19 -5.86 1.36
CA ARG A 206 1.02 -6.03 2.21
C ARG A 206 -0.16 -5.27 1.58
N ALA A 207 -1.28 -5.93 1.30
CA ALA A 207 -2.38 -5.33 0.56
C ALA A 207 -3.03 -4.16 1.33
N TRP A 208 -3.42 -3.11 0.62
CA TRP A 208 -4.18 -1.99 1.20
C TRP A 208 -5.61 -2.37 1.56
N HIS A 209 -6.16 -3.33 0.83
CA HIS A 209 -7.43 -3.95 1.10
C HIS A 209 -7.36 -5.39 0.58
N ASP A 210 -8.02 -6.29 1.28
CA ASP A 210 -8.15 -7.67 0.87
C ASP A 210 -9.49 -8.23 1.35
N THR A 211 -9.88 -9.37 0.80
CA THR A 211 -11.02 -10.13 1.31
C THR A 211 -10.59 -10.81 2.59
N ALA A 212 -11.27 -10.50 3.71
CA ALA A 212 -11.01 -11.14 4.99
C ALA A 212 -11.23 -12.66 4.86
N GLN A 213 -10.20 -13.46 5.17
CA GLN A 213 -10.30 -14.91 5.12
C GLN A 213 -10.63 -15.52 6.49
N ARG A 214 -10.28 -14.82 7.58
CA ARG A 214 -10.50 -15.20 8.98
C ARG A 214 -10.59 -13.96 9.87
N ASP A 215 -11.03 -14.17 11.11
CA ASP A 215 -11.00 -13.13 12.16
C ASP A 215 -9.55 -12.64 12.35
N ASP A 216 -9.37 -11.31 12.43
CA ASP A 216 -8.08 -10.62 12.56
C ASP A 216 -7.06 -10.91 11.45
N ASP A 217 -7.48 -11.48 10.32
CA ASP A 217 -6.62 -11.87 9.19
C ASP A 217 -7.02 -11.11 7.91
N ALA A 218 -6.52 -9.88 7.83
CA ALA A 218 -6.62 -8.99 6.67
C ALA A 218 -5.22 -8.50 6.27
N HIS A 219 -5.08 -8.05 5.01
CA HIS A 219 -3.83 -7.55 4.42
C HIS A 219 -2.77 -8.62 4.09
N TYR A 220 -3.12 -9.62 3.27
CA TYR A 220 -2.12 -10.54 2.73
C TYR A 220 -1.19 -9.85 1.73
N TYR A 221 -0.08 -10.51 1.39
CA TYR A 221 0.79 -10.05 0.32
C TYR A 221 0.05 -10.12 -1.02
N ALA A 222 -0.08 -8.98 -1.68
CA ALA A 222 -0.69 -8.87 -2.99
C ALA A 222 0.26 -8.19 -3.97
N GLU A 223 0.16 -8.58 -5.24
CA GLU A 223 0.90 -7.93 -6.32
C GLU A 223 0.51 -6.46 -6.40
N CYS A 224 1.52 -5.57 -6.37
CA CYS A 224 1.30 -4.13 -6.32
C CYS A 224 0.39 -3.68 -5.15
N GLY A 225 0.32 -4.45 -4.06
CA GLY A 225 -0.43 -4.11 -2.86
C GLY A 225 -1.93 -3.93 -3.05
N ASN A 226 -2.51 -4.47 -4.14
CA ASN A 226 -3.87 -4.18 -4.61
C ASN A 226 -4.14 -2.68 -4.87
N ARG A 227 -3.09 -1.90 -5.18
CA ARG A 227 -3.14 -0.46 -5.47
C ARG A 227 -2.32 -0.09 -6.70
N GLY A 228 -2.33 -0.95 -7.70
CA GLY A 228 -1.65 -0.70 -8.96
C GLY A 228 -1.74 -1.85 -9.93
N THR A 229 -1.31 -1.58 -11.16
CA THR A 229 -1.22 -2.56 -12.24
C THR A 229 0.24 -2.95 -12.48
N CYS A 230 0.49 -4.24 -12.60
CA CYS A 230 1.82 -4.76 -12.89
C CYS A 230 2.16 -4.68 -14.38
N ASP A 231 3.25 -3.99 -14.74
CA ASP A 231 3.85 -4.10 -16.07
C ASP A 231 4.71 -5.37 -16.14
N ARG A 232 4.27 -6.33 -16.97
CA ARG A 232 4.94 -7.62 -17.15
C ARG A 232 6.23 -7.54 -17.95
N ALA A 233 6.50 -6.46 -18.68
CA ALA A 233 7.76 -6.33 -19.41
C ALA A 233 8.91 -5.94 -18.47
N THR A 234 8.63 -5.02 -17.53
CA THR A 234 9.63 -4.44 -16.61
C THR A 234 9.62 -5.09 -15.24
N GLY A 235 8.46 -5.57 -14.77
CA GLY A 235 8.26 -6.02 -13.39
C GLY A 235 7.99 -4.86 -12.43
N GLU A 236 7.65 -3.68 -12.95
CA GLU A 236 7.33 -2.51 -12.15
C GLU A 236 5.82 -2.34 -12.00
N CYS A 237 5.40 -1.81 -10.85
CA CYS A 237 4.00 -1.51 -10.58
C CYS A 237 3.70 -0.06 -10.98
N THR A 238 2.71 0.14 -11.84
CA THR A 238 2.08 1.43 -12.05
C THR A 238 1.01 1.62 -10.99
N CYS A 239 1.25 2.51 -10.03
CA CYS A 239 0.37 2.68 -8.88
C CYS A 239 -0.86 3.52 -9.19
N ASP A 240 -1.93 3.24 -8.46
CA ASP A 240 -3.13 4.07 -8.47
C ASP A 240 -2.83 5.46 -7.88
N ALA A 241 -3.65 6.46 -8.23
CA ALA A 241 -3.47 7.82 -7.74
C ALA A 241 -3.42 7.87 -6.21
N GLY A 242 -2.43 8.59 -5.67
CA GLY A 242 -2.19 8.69 -4.22
C GLY A 242 -1.38 7.54 -3.62
N PHE A 243 -0.88 6.58 -4.42
CA PHE A 243 -0.01 5.49 -3.94
C PHE A 243 1.33 5.52 -4.66
N ILE A 244 2.42 5.32 -3.91
CA ILE A 244 3.79 5.39 -4.41
C ILE A 244 4.70 4.31 -3.82
N GLY A 245 5.91 4.23 -4.37
CA GLY A 245 6.95 3.29 -3.97
C GLY A 245 6.82 1.92 -4.63
N SER A 246 7.83 1.08 -4.42
CA SER A 246 7.87 -0.28 -4.97
C SER A 246 6.64 -1.08 -4.51
N GLY A 247 5.85 -1.56 -5.47
CA GLY A 247 4.62 -2.30 -5.19
C GLY A 247 3.51 -1.48 -4.55
N CYS A 248 3.49 -0.16 -4.77
CA CYS A 248 2.43 0.76 -4.34
C CYS A 248 2.17 0.70 -2.83
N ARG A 249 3.25 0.49 -2.07
CA ARG A 249 3.16 0.13 -0.65
C ARG A 249 2.89 1.32 0.28
N ARG A 250 3.08 2.56 -0.18
CA ARG A 250 2.92 3.79 0.61
C ARG A 250 1.89 4.72 0.00
N MET A 251 1.16 5.44 0.84
CA MET A 251 0.30 6.55 0.42
C MET A 251 1.18 7.77 0.20
N GLN A 252 1.02 8.46 -0.92
CA GLN A 252 1.72 9.71 -1.18
C GLN A 252 1.21 10.80 -0.24
N CYS A 253 2.11 11.62 0.29
CA CYS A 253 1.69 12.81 1.02
C CYS A 253 0.90 13.76 0.09
N PRO A 254 -0.19 14.36 0.58
CA PRO A 254 -0.95 15.35 -0.18
C PRO A 254 -0.03 16.44 -0.76
N ASN A 255 -0.09 16.65 -2.08
CA ASN A 255 0.68 17.64 -2.83
C ASN A 255 2.20 17.65 -2.53
N ASP A 256 2.77 16.52 -2.08
CA ASP A 256 4.17 16.45 -1.63
C ASP A 256 4.48 17.50 -0.53
N CYS A 257 3.52 17.69 0.37
CA CYS A 257 3.53 18.71 1.42
C CYS A 257 3.75 20.14 0.90
N SER A 258 3.35 20.39 -0.36
CA SER A 258 3.44 21.66 -1.08
C SER A 258 4.85 22.29 -1.07
N GLY A 259 5.89 21.50 -0.80
CA GLY A 259 7.26 22.00 -0.60
C GLY A 259 7.49 22.79 0.71
N HIS A 260 6.55 22.70 1.66
CA HIS A 260 6.54 23.43 2.93
C HIS A 260 6.36 22.49 4.13
N GLY A 261 6.97 21.31 4.06
CA GLY A 261 6.95 20.35 5.15
C GLY A 261 7.66 19.05 4.80
N THR A 262 7.75 18.18 5.81
CA THR A 262 8.27 16.82 5.67
C THR A 262 7.12 15.82 5.56
N CYS A 263 7.30 14.82 4.70
CA CYS A 263 6.37 13.70 4.56
C CYS A 263 6.82 12.56 5.46
N GLU A 264 6.08 12.32 6.54
CA GLU A 264 6.47 11.40 7.62
C GLU A 264 5.46 10.26 7.77
N PHE A 265 5.93 9.09 8.19
CA PHE A 265 5.09 7.94 8.45
C PHE A 265 4.27 8.15 9.73
N ILE A 266 3.08 7.54 9.78
CA ILE A 266 2.23 7.62 10.98
C ILE A 266 2.93 7.09 12.25
N GLU A 267 3.87 6.17 12.12
CA GLU A 267 4.67 5.69 13.25
C GLU A 267 5.68 6.72 13.78
N GLU A 268 6.22 7.56 12.90
CA GLU A 268 7.13 8.65 13.27
C GLU A 268 6.33 9.74 13.99
N LEU A 269 5.18 10.12 13.43
CA LEU A 269 4.25 11.09 14.01
C LEU A 269 3.73 10.65 15.39
N ALA A 270 3.43 9.37 15.59
CA ALA A 270 2.92 8.86 16.86
C ALA A 270 3.93 8.99 18.02
N ALA A 271 5.22 8.90 17.71
CA ALA A 271 6.32 8.97 18.67
C ALA A 271 6.91 10.38 18.81
N ASP A 272 6.57 11.32 17.91
CA ASP A 272 7.11 12.67 17.92
C ASP A 272 6.54 13.52 19.05
N THR A 273 7.29 13.57 20.14
CA THR A 273 7.01 14.43 21.31
C THR A 273 7.56 15.84 21.17
N PHE A 274 8.41 16.08 20.17
CA PHE A 274 9.07 17.36 19.99
C PHE A 274 8.18 18.33 19.21
N ASN A 275 7.46 17.82 18.21
CA ASN A 275 6.51 18.62 17.46
C ASN A 275 5.23 18.89 18.25
N LYS A 276 5.10 20.13 18.72
CA LYS A 276 3.95 20.59 19.52
C LYS A 276 2.61 20.57 18.77
N ARG A 277 2.61 20.53 17.43
CA ARG A 277 1.37 20.44 16.63
C ARG A 277 0.89 19.01 16.47
N VAL A 278 1.82 18.05 16.33
CA VAL A 278 1.49 16.62 16.24
C VAL A 278 1.16 16.06 17.63
N GLY A 279 1.89 16.49 18.66
CA GLY A 279 1.61 16.14 20.05
C GLY A 279 1.69 14.64 20.31
N GLY A 280 2.66 13.96 19.70
CA GLY A 280 2.90 12.53 19.91
C GLY A 280 3.21 12.21 21.37
N VAL A 281 3.06 10.94 21.74
CA VAL A 281 3.25 10.49 23.12
C VAL A 281 4.61 9.81 23.24
N ALA A 282 5.41 10.23 24.23
CA ALA A 282 6.74 9.69 24.45
C ALA A 282 6.68 8.16 24.58
N SER A 283 7.54 7.45 23.85
CA SER A 283 7.59 5.98 23.83
C SER A 283 6.33 5.27 23.28
N ARG A 284 5.38 6.01 22.70
CA ARG A 284 4.23 5.41 22.02
C ARG A 284 4.68 4.88 20.66
N LYS A 285 4.78 3.56 20.57
CA LYS A 285 5.03 2.88 19.29
C LYS A 285 3.70 2.56 18.61
N TYR A 286 3.49 3.07 17.41
CA TYR A 286 2.41 2.62 16.54
C TYR A 286 2.87 1.36 15.81
N THR A 287 2.19 0.22 16.04
CA THR A 287 2.63 -1.09 15.54
C THR A 287 1.58 -1.80 14.67
N LEU A 288 0.62 -1.05 14.12
CA LEU A 288 -0.41 -1.62 13.25
C LEU A 288 0.12 -1.81 11.82
N TRP A 289 -0.65 -2.53 11.01
CA TRP A 289 -0.24 -3.02 9.67
C TRP A 289 0.17 -1.90 8.69
N ASP A 290 -0.28 -0.68 8.96
CA ASP A 290 -0.13 0.53 8.16
C ASP A 290 0.94 1.50 8.68
N GLN A 291 1.69 1.11 9.71
CA GLN A 291 2.74 1.93 10.34
C GLN A 291 3.72 2.57 9.33
N GLU A 292 4.14 1.83 8.30
CA GLU A 292 5.08 2.24 7.25
C GLU A 292 4.37 2.49 5.90
N LYS A 293 3.05 2.70 5.95
CA LYS A 293 2.20 2.80 4.75
C LYS A 293 1.53 4.16 4.65
N ILE A 294 0.90 4.61 5.73
CA ILE A 294 0.23 5.92 5.77
C ILE A 294 1.27 6.98 6.12
N MET A 295 1.27 8.05 5.33
CA MET A 295 2.15 9.20 5.52
C MET A 295 1.30 10.47 5.65
N GLY A 296 1.78 11.42 6.45
CA GLY A 296 1.18 12.73 6.64
C GLY A 296 2.22 13.83 6.52
N CYS A 297 1.76 15.06 6.30
CA CYS A 297 2.64 16.21 6.23
C CYS A 297 2.85 16.82 7.61
N VAL A 298 4.11 17.04 7.96
CA VAL A 298 4.53 17.89 9.06
C VAL A 298 4.97 19.22 8.47
N CYS A 299 4.17 20.26 8.67
CA CYS A 299 4.43 21.54 8.05
C CYS A 299 5.60 22.28 8.68
N ASP A 300 6.36 22.95 7.83
CA ASP A 300 7.35 23.93 8.23
C ASP A 300 6.67 25.06 9.01
N ALA A 301 7.46 25.76 9.82
CA ALA A 301 6.94 26.87 10.59
C ALA A 301 6.32 27.96 9.68
N ASN A 302 5.21 28.53 10.15
CA ASN A 302 4.34 29.45 9.40
C ASN A 302 3.52 28.83 8.25
N TYR A 303 3.55 27.51 8.06
CA TYR A 303 2.64 26.80 7.17
C TYR A 303 1.75 25.83 7.96
N GLU A 304 0.57 25.57 7.44
CA GLU A 304 -0.42 24.69 8.03
C GLU A 304 -1.38 24.09 6.99
N GLY A 305 -2.36 23.33 7.48
CA GLY A 305 -3.22 22.51 6.65
C GLY A 305 -2.69 21.10 6.46
N HIS A 306 -3.50 20.28 5.81
CA HIS A 306 -3.20 18.84 5.61
C HIS A 306 -2.04 18.57 4.64
N ASP A 307 -1.71 19.55 3.80
CA ASP A 307 -0.70 19.48 2.74
C ASP A 307 0.27 20.67 2.80
N CYS A 308 0.24 21.43 3.89
CA CYS A 308 1.10 22.59 4.14
C CYS A 308 1.01 23.70 3.08
N SER A 309 -0.10 23.78 2.35
CA SER A 309 -0.34 24.83 1.36
C SER A 309 -0.77 26.17 1.96
N MET A 310 -1.31 26.16 3.18
CA MET A 310 -1.85 27.36 3.84
C MET A 310 -0.78 28.03 4.70
N ARG A 311 -0.71 29.36 4.69
CA ARG A 311 0.12 30.12 5.63
C ARG A 311 -0.58 30.31 6.96
N SER A 312 0.11 30.07 8.07
CA SER A 312 -0.40 30.38 9.40
C SER A 312 -0.54 31.90 9.58
N CYS A 313 -1.73 32.37 9.93
CA CYS A 313 -1.96 33.76 10.27
C CYS A 313 -1.53 34.10 11.70
N PRO A 314 -1.24 35.39 11.98
CA PRO A 314 -0.96 35.86 13.32
C PRO A 314 -2.05 35.47 14.31
N LYS A 315 -1.62 34.99 15.47
CA LYS A 315 -2.50 34.65 16.59
C LYS A 315 -2.31 35.66 17.71
N GLY A 316 -3.39 35.92 18.43
CA GLY A 316 -3.37 36.83 19.56
C GLY A 316 -4.56 36.60 20.48
N ASP A 317 -4.61 37.42 21.53
CA ASP A 317 -5.73 37.43 22.45
C ASP A 317 -6.91 38.21 21.87
N ASP A 318 -8.14 37.80 22.18
CA ASP A 318 -9.36 38.48 21.77
C ASP A 318 -9.64 39.68 22.69
N PRO A 319 -9.56 40.94 22.20
CA PRO A 319 -9.68 42.11 23.06
C PRO A 319 -11.06 42.28 23.72
N LEU A 320 -12.08 41.52 23.33
CA LEU A 320 -13.42 41.60 23.94
C LEU A 320 -13.67 40.53 25.00
N THR A 321 -12.74 39.60 25.21
CA THR A 321 -12.93 38.56 26.21
C THR A 321 -12.80 39.19 27.62
N PRO A 322 -13.83 39.07 28.48
CA PRO A 322 -13.86 39.77 29.76
C PRO A 322 -12.91 39.16 30.79
N ASN A 323 -12.36 39.99 31.67
CA ASN A 323 -11.47 39.59 32.78
C ASN A 323 -10.18 38.86 32.33
N GLN A 324 -9.65 39.21 31.16
CA GLN A 324 -8.39 38.69 30.67
C GLN A 324 -7.19 39.40 31.30
N TYR A 325 -6.11 38.64 31.45
CA TYR A 325 -4.81 39.12 31.92
C TYR A 325 -3.72 38.51 31.06
N ASP A 326 -2.89 39.35 30.44
CA ASP A 326 -1.72 38.90 29.68
C ASP A 326 -0.91 37.87 30.47
N MET A 327 -0.42 36.86 29.76
CA MET A 327 0.32 35.79 30.41
C MET A 327 1.70 36.30 30.82
N VAL A 328 2.03 36.14 32.11
CA VAL A 328 3.36 36.44 32.66
C VAL A 328 4.03 35.13 33.01
N GLN A 329 5.31 35.00 32.70
CA GLN A 329 6.11 33.83 33.05
C GLN A 329 7.18 34.21 34.06
N ALA A 330 7.30 33.47 35.15
CA ALA A 330 8.40 33.64 36.09
C ALA A 330 9.48 32.59 35.84
N ILE A 331 10.69 33.05 35.61
CA ILE A 331 11.90 32.24 35.55
C ILE A 331 12.54 32.31 36.92
N TYR A 332 12.87 31.16 37.53
CA TYR A 332 13.62 31.15 38.77
C TYR A 332 14.80 30.18 38.74
N LEU A 333 15.88 30.59 39.42
CA LEU A 333 17.10 29.83 39.64
C LEU A 333 17.23 29.51 41.12
N ASP A 334 17.66 28.29 41.47
CA ASP A 334 17.82 27.85 42.85
C ASP A 334 19.29 27.81 43.34
N LYS A 335 20.24 28.18 42.47
CA LYS A 335 21.67 28.25 42.77
C LYS A 335 22.33 29.48 42.11
N PRO A 336 23.24 30.15 42.83
CA PRO A 336 23.92 31.35 42.35
C PRO A 336 25.03 31.04 41.35
N GLY A 337 25.24 31.98 40.43
CA GLY A 337 26.32 31.96 39.46
C GLY A 337 26.15 30.92 38.36
N GLY A 338 27.03 30.99 37.36
CA GLY A 338 27.04 30.07 36.22
C GLY A 338 26.40 30.65 34.97
N GLU A 339 26.16 29.78 33.99
CA GLU A 339 25.72 30.17 32.65
C GLU A 339 24.65 29.22 32.13
N GLY A 340 23.76 29.72 31.29
CA GLY A 340 22.73 28.93 30.62
C GLY A 340 22.16 29.65 29.40
N TYR A 341 21.03 29.17 28.91
CA TYR A 341 20.28 29.81 27.83
C TYR A 341 18.79 29.50 27.97
N LEU A 342 17.97 30.29 27.28
CA LEU A 342 16.52 30.09 27.19
C LEU A 342 16.15 29.68 25.77
N THR A 343 15.11 28.86 25.63
CA THR A 343 14.48 28.56 24.33
C THR A 343 13.03 29.01 24.35
N TYR A 344 12.69 29.90 23.42
CA TYR A 344 11.32 30.37 23.18
C TYR A 344 10.69 29.58 22.04
N TYR A 345 9.45 29.14 22.23
CA TYR A 345 8.68 28.43 21.22
C TYR A 345 7.50 29.29 20.81
N ASP A 346 7.49 29.77 19.58
CA ASP A 346 6.41 30.62 19.11
C ASP A 346 5.11 29.82 18.83
N PRO A 347 3.98 30.50 18.68
CA PRO A 347 2.71 29.88 18.25
C PRO A 347 2.74 29.22 16.86
N TYR A 348 3.76 29.49 16.06
CA TYR A 348 3.83 29.17 14.64
C TYR A 348 4.72 27.95 14.35
N GLY A 349 5.37 27.37 15.37
CA GLY A 349 6.18 26.16 15.29
C GLY A 349 7.68 26.38 15.29
N ASN A 350 8.16 27.62 15.42
CA ASN A 350 9.58 27.92 15.53
C ASN A 350 10.09 27.80 16.97
N ALA A 351 11.36 27.41 17.09
CA ALA A 351 12.12 27.48 18.33
C ALA A 351 13.27 28.49 18.19
N TYR A 352 13.39 29.39 19.16
CA TYR A 352 14.39 30.45 19.20
C TYR A 352 15.21 30.34 20.48
N THR A 353 16.47 29.95 20.35
CA THR A 353 17.41 29.83 21.47
C THR A 353 18.18 31.12 21.65
N THR A 354 18.26 31.63 22.89
CA THR A 354 19.02 32.83 23.20
C THR A 354 20.52 32.61 23.03
N GLU A 355 21.27 33.70 22.98
CA GLU A 355 22.69 33.65 23.30
C GLU A 355 22.91 33.17 24.75
N LYS A 356 24.18 32.93 25.09
CA LYS A 356 24.58 32.56 26.44
C LYS A 356 24.21 33.66 27.44
N ILE A 357 23.49 33.27 28.48
CA ILE A 357 23.09 34.14 29.60
C ILE A 357 24.00 33.82 30.78
N ALA A 358 24.62 34.87 31.34
CA ALA A 358 25.31 34.77 32.61
C ALA A 358 24.30 35.04 33.74
N PHE A 359 24.21 34.13 34.70
CA PHE A 359 23.39 34.32 35.89
C PHE A 359 24.23 34.96 37.00
N GLY A 360 23.66 35.97 37.66
CA GLY A 360 24.30 36.65 38.79
C GLY A 360 24.58 35.70 39.97
N GLY A 361 25.42 36.15 40.89
CA GLY A 361 25.79 35.40 42.10
C GLY A 361 27.24 34.92 42.13
N SER A 362 27.83 34.96 43.33
CA SER A 362 29.25 34.62 43.56
C SER A 362 29.53 33.10 43.63
N GLY A 363 28.67 32.25 43.07
CA GLY A 363 28.79 30.78 43.12
C GLY A 363 28.57 30.14 44.50
N VAL A 364 28.41 30.94 45.56
CA VAL A 364 28.27 30.48 46.96
C VAL A 364 26.98 30.96 47.61
N SER A 365 26.49 32.16 47.25
CA SER A 365 25.24 32.76 47.78
C SER A 365 24.67 33.79 46.81
N PHE A 366 23.35 33.98 46.82
CA PHE A 366 22.68 35.09 46.15
C PHE A 366 22.66 36.35 47.03
N THR A 367 22.68 37.51 46.39
CA THR A 367 22.52 38.85 46.97
C THR A 367 21.37 39.57 46.25
N SER A 368 20.81 40.61 46.85
CA SER A 368 19.70 41.36 46.23
C SER A 368 20.05 41.99 44.88
N THR A 369 21.32 42.32 44.64
CA THR A 369 21.79 42.85 43.36
C THR A 369 21.87 41.80 42.25
N ASP A 370 21.88 40.50 42.60
CA ASP A 370 21.96 39.42 41.62
C ASP A 370 20.64 39.22 40.88
N ASP A 371 19.50 39.54 41.50
CA ASP A 371 18.18 39.48 40.87
C ASP A 371 18.14 40.46 39.69
N ASP A 372 18.41 41.74 39.94
CA ASP A 372 18.41 42.79 38.91
C ASP A 372 19.40 42.47 37.78
N ALA A 373 20.62 42.04 38.10
CA ALA A 373 21.64 41.70 37.10
C ALA A 373 21.24 40.50 36.23
N THR A 374 20.64 39.47 36.85
CA THR A 374 20.16 38.28 36.14
C THR A 374 18.97 38.63 35.26
N CYS A 375 17.97 39.34 35.78
CA CYS A 375 16.78 39.73 35.04
C CYS A 375 17.13 40.67 33.86
N ALA A 376 18.08 41.60 34.06
CA ALA A 376 18.60 42.44 32.97
C ALA A 376 19.32 41.63 31.89
N SER A 377 20.10 40.61 32.28
CA SER A 377 20.79 39.70 31.35
C SER A 377 19.79 38.87 30.54
N ILE A 378 18.76 38.34 31.21
CA ILE A 378 17.66 37.61 30.56
C ILE A 378 16.92 38.52 29.57
N GLN A 379 16.54 39.74 29.97
CA GLN A 379 15.85 40.69 29.08
C GLN A 379 16.68 40.97 27.82
N THR A 380 17.98 41.21 28.00
CA THR A 380 18.89 41.51 26.89
C THR A 380 18.97 40.34 25.91
N ALA A 381 19.09 39.11 26.43
CA ALA A 381 19.18 37.92 25.62
C ALA A 381 17.87 37.61 24.86
N LEU A 382 16.71 37.78 25.50
CA LEU A 382 15.40 37.60 24.84
C LEU A 382 15.14 38.64 23.75
N ARG A 383 15.47 39.91 24.00
CA ARG A 383 15.30 40.98 22.99
C ARG A 383 16.24 40.86 21.79
N ARG A 384 17.33 40.09 21.93
CA ARG A 384 18.30 39.80 20.85
C ARG A 384 17.94 38.57 20.03
N LEU A 385 16.85 37.88 20.35
CA LEU A 385 16.39 36.78 19.51
C LEU A 385 16.14 37.26 18.07
N PRO A 386 16.43 36.42 17.06
CA PRO A 386 16.21 36.77 15.66
C PRO A 386 14.75 37.13 15.36
N ASN A 387 14.55 37.75 14.20
CA ASN A 387 13.22 38.12 13.66
C ASN A 387 12.39 39.03 14.58
N ASN A 388 13.02 39.69 15.56
CA ASN A 388 12.37 40.55 16.55
C ASN A 388 11.24 39.86 17.32
N VAL A 389 11.30 38.53 17.47
CA VAL A 389 10.17 37.73 18.02
C VAL A 389 9.77 38.13 19.44
N LEU A 390 10.71 38.62 20.26
CA LEU A 390 10.49 39.13 21.62
C LEU A 390 11.18 40.49 21.86
N ASN A 391 11.30 41.34 20.84
CA ASN A 391 12.07 42.60 20.92
C ASN A 391 11.51 43.63 21.93
N THR A 392 10.25 43.48 22.36
CA THR A 392 9.56 44.38 23.30
C THR A 392 9.37 43.78 24.70
N VAL A 393 9.81 42.54 24.94
CA VAL A 393 9.60 41.86 26.23
C VAL A 393 10.21 42.66 27.39
N SER A 394 9.53 42.70 28.54
CA SER A 394 10.05 43.31 29.76
C SER A 394 10.35 42.23 30.80
N VAL A 395 11.47 42.34 31.50
CA VAL A 395 11.82 41.41 32.57
C VAL A 395 12.09 42.19 33.85
N VAL A 396 11.40 41.84 34.92
CA VAL A 396 11.49 42.53 36.22
C VAL A 396 11.87 41.54 37.32
N ALA A 397 12.73 41.99 38.24
CA ALA A 397 13.03 41.25 39.46
C ALA A 397 11.85 41.34 40.42
N VAL A 398 11.47 40.22 41.02
CA VAL A 398 10.42 40.16 42.04
C VAL A 398 10.86 39.31 43.22
N ASP A 399 10.36 39.64 44.41
CA ASP A 399 10.66 38.82 45.58
C ASP A 399 9.88 37.49 45.58
N ARG A 400 8.79 37.41 44.82
CA ARG A 400 7.82 36.31 44.87
C ARG A 400 6.68 36.44 43.90
N PHE A 401 6.05 35.29 43.66
CA PHE A 401 4.85 35.15 42.86
C PHE A 401 4.08 33.87 43.24
N TYR A 402 2.87 33.74 42.71
CA TYR A 402 2.11 32.50 42.75
C TYR A 402 2.24 31.79 41.41
N ALA A 403 2.93 30.66 41.42
CA ALA A 403 3.04 29.77 40.28
C ALA A 403 1.71 29.07 40.04
N PHE A 404 1.20 29.15 38.82
CA PHE A 404 0.04 28.41 38.37
C PHE A 404 0.50 27.18 37.58
N THR A 405 -0.02 26.00 37.92
CA THR A 405 0.21 24.76 37.18
C THR A 405 -1.12 24.23 36.68
N ARG A 406 -1.29 24.23 35.35
CA ARG A 406 -2.48 23.67 34.69
C ARG A 406 -2.59 22.18 34.94
N THR A 407 -3.80 21.70 35.19
CA THR A 407 -4.10 20.25 35.28
C THR A 407 -4.07 19.60 33.90
N ASP A 408 -4.57 20.32 32.89
CA ASP A 408 -4.51 19.91 31.49
C ASP A 408 -4.11 21.14 30.65
N LEU A 409 -3.10 21.00 29.80
CA LEU A 409 -2.61 22.06 28.92
C LEU A 409 -3.60 22.38 27.79
N THR A 410 -4.50 21.45 27.47
CA THR A 410 -5.52 21.58 26.42
C THR A 410 -6.85 22.13 26.95
N ASP A 411 -7.01 22.21 28.28
CA ASP A 411 -8.24 22.69 28.91
C ASP A 411 -8.36 24.20 28.77
N THR A 412 -9.34 24.61 27.95
CA THR A 412 -9.68 26.01 27.72
C THR A 412 -10.40 26.67 28.88
N THR A 413 -10.70 25.94 29.95
CA THR A 413 -11.19 26.54 31.19
C THR A 413 -10.05 26.86 32.15
N GLY A 414 -8.81 26.42 31.88
CA GLY A 414 -7.65 26.86 32.65
C GLY A 414 -7.73 26.49 34.13
N TYR A 415 -8.15 25.25 34.44
CA TYR A 415 -8.13 24.72 35.79
C TYR A 415 -6.72 24.27 36.20
N GLY A 416 -6.33 24.55 37.44
CA GLY A 416 -5.00 24.20 37.92
C GLY A 416 -4.82 24.41 39.42
N THR A 417 -3.58 24.23 39.86
CA THR A 417 -3.17 24.42 41.26
C THR A 417 -2.19 25.57 41.39
N LEU A 418 -2.24 26.23 42.55
CA LEU A 418 -1.36 27.33 42.91
C LEU A 418 -0.23 26.84 43.82
N ASN A 419 0.98 27.31 43.55
CA ASN A 419 2.15 27.08 44.40
C ASN A 419 2.84 28.42 44.66
N LYS A 420 3.17 28.71 45.92
CA LYS A 420 3.87 29.94 46.29
C LYS A 420 5.36 29.76 46.08
N ILE A 421 6.01 30.73 45.43
CA ILE A 421 7.47 30.75 45.26
C ILE A 421 7.99 32.09 45.79
N VAL A 422 8.99 32.02 46.66
CA VAL A 422 9.64 33.18 47.30
C VAL A 422 11.15 33.10 47.09
N ASN A 423 11.81 34.25 46.99
CA ASN A 423 13.26 34.35 46.78
C ASN A 423 14.08 34.06 48.05
N ASP A 424 13.48 34.23 49.23
CA ASP A 424 14.13 34.07 50.52
C ASP A 424 13.84 32.72 51.22
N ALA A 425 14.72 32.35 52.18
CA ALA A 425 14.55 31.15 53.01
C ALA A 425 13.34 31.21 53.96
N ALA A 426 12.83 32.41 54.23
CA ALA A 426 11.73 32.62 55.14
C ALA A 426 10.41 32.34 54.42
N ALA A 427 9.60 31.42 54.93
CA ALA A 427 8.29 31.07 54.36
C ALA A 427 7.25 32.24 54.39
N ALA A 428 7.63 33.43 54.83
CA ALA A 428 6.76 34.58 55.07
C ALA A 428 6.90 35.66 53.99
N PHE A 429 5.79 36.34 53.67
CA PHE A 429 5.63 37.78 53.34
C PHE A 429 6.77 38.82 53.46
N VAL A 430 7.85 38.52 54.19
CA VAL A 430 8.66 39.52 54.87
C VAL A 430 10.05 39.49 54.26
N GLY A 431 10.25 40.30 53.22
CA GLY A 431 11.56 40.49 52.61
C GLY A 431 12.59 40.90 53.66
N GLY A 432 13.73 40.24 53.67
CA GLY A 432 14.81 40.50 54.63
C GLY A 432 15.66 39.30 55.02
N GLY A 433 15.40 38.10 54.47
CA GLY A 433 16.23 36.91 54.66
C GLY A 433 17.40 36.79 53.67
N ALA A 434 18.26 35.78 53.87
CA ALA A 434 19.25 35.40 52.87
C ALA A 434 18.54 34.87 51.61
N GLN A 435 18.96 35.38 50.45
CA GLN A 435 18.41 34.98 49.16
C GLN A 435 18.83 33.55 48.83
N ASN A 436 17.83 32.72 48.51
CA ASN A 436 18.01 31.34 48.10
C ASN A 436 17.67 31.12 46.62
N LYS A 437 16.96 32.08 46.00
CA LYS A 437 16.59 32.03 44.58
C LYS A 437 16.71 33.42 43.97
N VAL A 438 16.89 33.44 42.65
CA VAL A 438 16.61 34.61 41.81
C VAL A 438 15.28 34.37 41.11
N ILE A 439 14.41 35.38 41.08
CA ILE A 439 13.11 35.30 40.38
C ILE A 439 12.98 36.49 39.44
N CYS A 440 12.74 36.19 38.17
CA CYS A 440 12.53 37.17 37.11
C CYS A 440 11.17 36.94 36.43
N GLU A 441 10.27 37.90 36.51
CA GLU A 441 9.01 37.89 35.76
C GLU A 441 9.23 38.46 34.36
N VAL A 442 8.89 37.64 33.37
CA VAL A 442 8.87 37.96 31.94
C VAL A 442 7.46 38.37 31.56
N ILE A 443 7.33 39.65 31.22
CA ILE A 443 6.09 40.29 30.80
C ILE A 443 6.15 40.45 29.28
N PHE A 444 5.28 39.72 28.60
CA PHE A 444 5.08 39.87 27.17
C PHE A 444 4.26 41.14 26.93
N THR A 445 4.69 41.98 25.99
CA THR A 445 3.89 43.14 25.60
C THR A 445 2.89 42.73 24.52
N SER A 446 1.85 43.54 24.30
CA SER A 446 0.71 43.20 23.46
C SER A 446 0.98 43.25 21.93
N GLU A 447 2.05 42.59 21.50
CA GLU A 447 2.41 42.38 20.11
C GLU A 447 1.88 41.03 19.58
N PRO A 448 1.81 40.84 18.24
CA PRO A 448 1.28 39.63 17.63
C PRO A 448 2.11 38.41 18.00
N GLY A 449 1.45 37.32 18.39
CA GLY A 449 2.12 36.13 18.89
C GLY A 449 2.71 36.25 20.29
N THR A 450 2.65 37.42 20.95
CA THR A 450 3.07 37.63 22.35
C THR A 450 1.92 38.06 23.27
N THR A 451 0.78 38.44 22.70
CA THR A 451 -0.50 38.49 23.41
C THR A 451 -1.03 37.08 23.62
N GLY A 452 -1.85 36.92 24.65
CA GLY A 452 -2.58 35.67 24.79
C GLY A 452 -1.74 34.54 25.41
N TYR A 453 -2.16 33.30 25.18
CA TYR A 453 -1.46 32.12 25.70
C TYR A 453 -0.08 32.01 25.05
N GLN A 454 0.96 31.79 25.85
CA GLN A 454 2.31 31.51 25.35
C GLN A 454 2.78 30.14 25.83
N ASN A 455 3.62 29.51 25.02
CA ASN A 455 4.40 28.38 25.50
C ASN A 455 5.35 28.83 26.60
N LEU A 456 5.51 28.03 27.65
CA LEU A 456 6.53 28.29 28.66
C LEU A 456 7.92 28.26 28.01
N LEU A 457 8.76 29.23 28.37
CA LEU A 457 10.18 29.23 28.03
C LEU A 457 10.84 27.97 28.60
N ASP A 458 11.72 27.35 27.84
CA ASP A 458 12.58 26.29 28.34
C ASP A 458 13.88 26.91 28.85
N CYS A 459 14.27 26.58 30.08
CA CYS A 459 15.46 27.14 30.71
C CYS A 459 16.51 26.06 30.94
N ASN A 460 17.62 26.17 30.22
CA ASN A 460 18.69 25.19 30.28
C ASN A 460 19.90 25.77 31.02
N VAL A 461 20.24 25.14 32.14
CA VAL A 461 21.41 25.45 32.96
C VAL A 461 22.39 24.28 33.07
N ALA A 462 22.20 23.25 32.24
CA ALA A 462 23.15 22.15 32.16
C ALA A 462 24.46 22.62 31.51
N VAL A 463 25.54 21.90 31.80
CA VAL A 463 26.82 22.12 31.13
C VAL A 463 26.69 21.69 29.67
N HIS A 464 26.92 22.61 28.75
CA HIS A 464 27.02 22.32 27.32
C HIS A 464 28.43 22.65 26.83
N ASN A 465 29.24 21.61 26.67
CA ASN A 465 30.65 21.73 26.27
C ASN A 465 30.98 20.92 25.00
N ASP A 466 29.97 20.46 24.26
CA ASP A 466 30.18 19.80 22.98
C ASP A 466 30.63 20.84 21.94
N ALA A 467 31.88 20.72 21.49
CA ALA A 467 32.45 21.55 20.44
C ALA A 467 31.72 21.39 19.08
N LYS A 468 30.83 20.40 18.94
CA LYS A 468 29.99 20.15 17.76
C LYS A 468 28.50 20.43 18.00
N GLY A 469 28.13 20.93 19.18
CA GLY A 469 26.74 21.18 19.55
C GLY A 469 26.11 22.36 18.78
N GLN A 470 24.78 22.32 18.61
CA GLN A 470 23.98 23.41 18.02
C GLN A 470 23.56 24.47 19.06
N HIS A 471 23.90 24.28 20.34
CA HIS A 471 23.53 25.16 21.44
C HIS A 471 24.72 26.02 21.89
N PRO A 472 24.48 27.17 22.57
CA PRO A 472 25.56 27.96 23.16
C PRO A 472 26.41 27.10 24.10
N ILE A 473 27.74 27.26 24.02
CA ILE A 473 28.64 26.61 24.98
C ILE A 473 28.48 27.29 26.33
N THR A 474 28.02 26.54 27.34
CA THR A 474 27.79 27.05 28.70
C THR A 474 28.59 26.23 29.71
N ALA A 475 29.13 26.94 30.73
CA ALA A 475 29.71 26.27 31.89
C ALA A 475 28.65 25.62 32.81
N GLY A 476 27.36 25.87 32.54
CA GLY A 476 26.24 25.42 33.35
C GLY A 476 26.16 26.12 34.71
N VAL A 477 25.16 25.73 35.50
CA VAL A 477 25.03 26.07 36.93
C VAL A 477 25.26 24.79 37.74
N ALA A 478 26.31 24.78 38.57
CA ALA A 478 26.73 23.58 39.28
C ALA A 478 25.63 23.08 40.25
N SER A 479 25.01 21.93 39.92
CA SER A 479 23.88 21.36 40.68
C SER A 479 22.70 22.32 40.86
N GLY A 480 22.55 23.29 39.95
CA GLY A 480 21.41 24.21 39.93
C GLY A 480 20.34 23.75 38.97
N ALA A 481 19.11 24.12 39.29
CA ALA A 481 17.94 24.00 38.44
C ALA A 481 17.44 25.39 38.05
N CYS A 482 16.99 25.49 36.82
CA CYS A 482 16.20 26.61 36.34
C CYS A 482 14.83 26.09 35.93
N ALA A 483 13.79 26.80 36.33
CA ALA A 483 12.44 26.42 35.98
C ALA A 483 11.61 27.65 35.64
N VAL A 484 10.63 27.44 34.77
CA VAL A 484 9.73 28.48 34.29
C VAL A 484 8.31 28.07 34.67
N LYS A 485 7.55 29.03 35.22
CA LYS A 485 6.16 28.84 35.65
C LYS A 485 5.30 30.00 35.16
N GLU A 486 4.05 29.70 34.89
CA GLU A 486 3.03 30.73 34.64
C GLU A 486 2.72 31.46 35.95
N VAL A 487 2.61 32.79 35.91
CA VAL A 487 2.26 33.62 37.07
C VAL A 487 0.74 33.77 37.15
N TYR A 488 0.19 33.54 38.33
CA TYR A 488 -1.22 33.80 38.60
C TYR A 488 -1.49 35.31 38.76
N PRO A 489 -2.45 35.90 38.03
CA PRO A 489 -2.57 37.36 37.85
C PRO A 489 -3.17 38.13 39.05
N LEU A 490 -3.12 37.60 40.28
CA LEU A 490 -3.70 38.28 41.43
C LEU A 490 -2.68 39.19 42.12
N SER A 491 -2.99 40.49 42.23
CA SER A 491 -2.28 41.39 43.14
C SER A 491 -2.70 41.06 44.58
N LEU A 492 -1.91 40.26 45.26
CA LEU A 492 -2.17 39.88 46.64
C LEU A 492 -1.63 40.98 47.56
N GLY A 493 -2.55 41.70 48.20
CA GLY A 493 -2.18 42.53 49.35
C GLY A 493 -1.54 41.67 50.45
N THR A 494 -0.79 42.30 51.36
CA THR A 494 0.02 41.64 52.41
C THR A 494 -0.74 40.70 53.36
N THR A 495 -2.07 40.63 53.29
CA THR A 495 -2.95 39.86 54.18
C THR A 495 -3.77 38.77 53.49
N ASN A 496 -3.94 38.80 52.16
CA ASN A 496 -4.62 37.73 51.42
C ASN A 496 -3.56 36.81 50.86
N MET A 497 -3.26 35.71 51.55
CA MET A 497 -2.48 34.63 50.96
C MET A 497 -3.43 33.54 50.50
N LEU A 498 -3.44 33.27 49.20
CA LEU A 498 -4.00 32.02 48.71
C LEU A 498 -3.15 30.87 49.29
N ALA A 499 -3.79 29.81 49.77
CA ALA A 499 -3.08 28.65 50.26
C ALA A 499 -2.41 27.92 49.09
N GLU A 500 -1.26 27.29 49.34
CA GLU A 500 -0.66 26.36 48.38
C GLU A 500 -1.62 25.20 48.09
N ASP A 501 -1.51 24.62 46.90
CA ASP A 501 -2.36 23.57 46.37
C ASP A 501 -3.86 23.93 46.30
N THR A 502 -4.20 25.22 46.43
CA THR A 502 -5.58 25.67 46.24
C THR A 502 -5.96 25.53 44.76
N PRO A 503 -7.07 24.86 44.44
CA PRO A 503 -7.59 24.85 43.09
C PRO A 503 -7.98 26.27 42.68
N ALA A 504 -7.47 26.70 41.53
CA ALA A 504 -7.74 28.03 41.02
C ALA A 504 -8.15 27.98 39.56
N TYR A 505 -8.99 28.95 39.20
CA TYR A 505 -9.36 29.25 37.83
C TYR A 505 -8.52 30.44 37.36
N ARG A 506 -7.91 30.30 36.18
CA ARG A 506 -7.27 31.41 35.46
C ARG A 506 -8.06 31.63 34.17
N PRO A 507 -8.83 32.73 34.04
CA PRO A 507 -9.50 33.07 32.79
C PRO A 507 -8.48 33.12 31.68
N LEU A 508 -8.77 32.43 30.57
CA LEU A 508 -7.79 32.26 29.50
C LEU A 508 -7.35 33.60 28.91
N THR A 509 -6.06 33.68 28.72
CA THR A 509 -5.46 34.29 27.55
C THR A 509 -5.71 33.38 26.35
N GLU A 510 -6.42 33.86 25.33
CA GLU A 510 -6.66 33.10 24.11
C GLU A 510 -5.41 33.09 23.22
N LEU A 511 -5.38 32.21 22.22
CA LEU A 511 -4.38 32.26 21.15
C LEU A 511 -5.10 31.97 19.84
N THR A 512 -6.00 32.90 19.52
CA THR A 512 -6.97 32.74 18.43
C THR A 512 -6.39 33.35 17.16
N GLU A 513 -6.63 32.70 16.02
CA GLU A 513 -6.30 33.25 14.71
C GLU A 513 -6.97 34.62 14.51
N CYS A 514 -6.17 35.61 14.14
CA CYS A 514 -6.60 37.00 14.01
C CYS A 514 -7.38 37.50 15.23
N SER A 515 -7.04 37.01 16.43
CA SER A 515 -7.70 37.35 17.71
C SER A 515 -9.23 37.19 17.70
N GLY A 516 -9.77 36.37 16.79
CA GLY A 516 -11.21 36.27 16.54
C GLY A 516 -11.85 37.57 16.02
N ARG A 517 -11.06 38.57 15.64
CA ARG A 517 -11.48 39.92 15.21
C ARG A 517 -11.01 40.27 13.80
N GLY A 518 -10.70 39.27 13.01
CA GLY A 518 -10.43 39.39 11.60
C GLY A 518 -10.57 38.06 10.87
N THR A 519 -10.42 38.11 9.55
CA THR A 519 -10.33 36.94 8.69
C THR A 519 -8.90 36.72 8.23
N CYS A 520 -8.43 35.48 8.27
CA CYS A 520 -7.12 35.11 7.76
C CYS A 520 -7.15 34.96 6.23
N ASP A 521 -6.20 35.59 5.55
CA ASP A 521 -5.82 35.25 4.18
C ASP A 521 -4.70 34.20 4.22
N TYR A 522 -5.05 32.95 3.94
CA TYR A 522 -4.13 31.81 3.97
C TYR A 522 -3.10 31.80 2.82
N ASP A 523 -3.28 32.60 1.77
CA ASP A 523 -2.29 32.71 0.69
C ASP A 523 -1.13 33.63 1.11
N THR A 524 -1.43 34.69 1.86
CA THR A 524 -0.44 35.68 2.33
C THR A 524 -0.02 35.49 3.80
N GLY A 525 -0.83 34.81 4.60
CA GLY A 525 -0.66 34.66 6.05
C GLY A 525 -0.93 35.95 6.81
N THR A 526 -1.84 36.80 6.32
CA THR A 526 -2.15 38.10 6.92
C THR A 526 -3.60 38.17 7.39
N CYS A 527 -3.84 38.95 8.45
CA CYS A 527 -5.18 39.15 8.99
C CYS A 527 -5.83 40.41 8.44
N GLU A 528 -7.06 40.28 7.95
CA GLU A 528 -7.94 41.40 7.63
C GLU A 528 -8.86 41.69 8.82
N CYS A 529 -8.61 42.79 9.54
CA CYS A 529 -9.33 43.10 10.77
C CYS A 529 -10.75 43.65 10.52
N PHE A 530 -11.68 43.25 11.38
CA PHE A 530 -13.01 43.83 11.45
C PHE A 530 -12.96 45.29 11.91
N ALA A 531 -14.02 46.04 11.60
CA ALA A 531 -14.11 47.46 11.94
C ALA A 531 -13.88 47.70 13.45
N GLY A 532 -13.03 48.68 13.78
CA GLY A 532 -12.68 49.02 15.15
C GLY A 532 -11.57 48.14 15.77
N HIS A 533 -11.01 47.20 15.02
CA HIS A 533 -9.88 46.36 15.45
C HIS A 533 -8.65 46.59 14.57
N MET A 534 -7.47 46.53 15.16
CA MET A 534 -6.18 46.77 14.51
C MET A 534 -5.05 45.95 15.14
N GLY A 535 -3.86 46.03 14.53
CA GLY A 535 -2.70 45.19 14.86
C GLY A 535 -2.58 44.01 13.88
N LEU A 536 -1.40 43.37 13.82
CA LEU A 536 -1.18 42.30 12.83
C LEU A 536 -2.07 41.06 13.09
N ALA A 537 -2.52 40.86 14.32
CA ALA A 537 -3.48 39.81 14.68
C ALA A 537 -4.86 40.38 15.04
N CYS A 538 -5.16 41.66 14.76
CA CYS A 538 -6.43 42.30 15.14
C CYS A 538 -6.68 42.34 16.66
N GLN A 539 -5.61 42.26 17.44
CA GLN A 539 -5.64 42.12 18.90
C GLN A 539 -5.84 43.45 19.66
N LYS A 540 -5.85 44.59 18.96
CA LYS A 540 -6.04 45.93 19.56
C LYS A 540 -7.39 46.49 19.13
N GLN A 541 -8.16 47.05 20.06
CA GLN A 541 -9.42 47.73 19.77
C GLN A 541 -9.23 49.25 19.79
N GLU A 542 -9.82 49.94 18.82
CA GLU A 542 -9.90 51.40 18.85
C GLU A 542 -10.86 51.87 19.94
N ALA A 543 -10.49 52.92 20.68
CA ALA A 543 -11.25 53.41 21.83
C ALA A 543 -12.62 54.03 21.50
N LEU A 544 -13.03 54.06 20.22
CA LEU A 544 -14.19 54.80 19.70
C LEU A 544 -15.26 53.93 19.02
N VAL A 545 -15.29 52.63 19.29
CA VAL A 545 -16.37 51.74 18.79
C VAL A 545 -17.62 51.83 19.64
#